data_AF-A0A1M2V4S8-F1
#
_entry.id   AF-A0A1M2V4S8-F1
#
_cell.length_a   1.000
_cell.length_b   1.000
_cell.length_c   1.000
_cell.angle_alpha   90.00
_cell.angle_beta   90.00
_cell.angle_gamma   90.00
#
_symmetry.space_group_name_H-M   'P 1'
#
loop_
_entity.id
_entity.type
_entity.pdbx_description
1 polymer ?
#
loop_
_entity_poly.entity_id
_entity_poly.type
_entity_poly.pdbx_seq_one_letter_code
_entity_poly.pdbx_strand_id
1 'polypeptide(L)'
;MPPKRTHDHDLAAEHTGKMATKNVPTRGRKRFLFDLQNATQTVAQGVQVQGLRLLAITPGDEDGSFDCVISQVDGGLNATLTVLISDASEYPSDHTFFCSSEHDLPPEVSAVVETVHEDGSLSIQDLLMRVLERIAKRLAAARRKQSTSGESESDDEAQSDMSEDEEDTYSVEDYDMDDAEIFGVQSGTQTLDQSILRREFNEIVAHGYQPGFIRLGADDFALSVALPAKSLADTISPRALVAWDKRLLSGPQYFTLLISGLRGVHPAVEPNGTLSRTAVARSAAPHFRVGLTPNYKPSNEDTAELLRKYGLKEDHDASAEDPAKVEQEPQYTDSEEEEEQPTDLDFDIVEPTELQDAEEIAQGFRPFSLSSSLESLLNGHFLALLQLRIEHNLGWAGAEVLRYEIEATQRSAADILRDKEEEIVIADSADATLSESYHLPIDCLLERSPQDPVNLPLVAFSYLMRRVTLCPRYCLVCHQQLKDDLGALKPYVCSSPLCTYQYYNLNRGPSLEYEICSNPVVVDLLVSLAYIAAAEGTLDAPLPMGMGLRVKCRLVETDDPDGLHDFDQLDLPNVCE
;
A
#
# COMPACT_ATOMS: atom_id res chain seq x y z
N MET A 1 86.23 -12.75 -5.71
CA MET A 1 86.85 -13.26 -4.48
C MET A 1 86.59 -12.24 -3.36
N PRO A 2 86.13 -12.67 -2.17
CA PRO A 2 85.57 -11.82 -1.08
C PRO A 2 86.70 -11.02 -0.36
N PRO A 3 86.49 -10.09 0.62
CA PRO A 3 85.48 -10.10 1.72
C PRO A 3 85.01 -8.72 2.31
N LYS A 4 84.27 -8.78 3.46
CA LYS A 4 83.97 -7.77 4.53
C LYS A 4 82.47 -7.40 4.63
N ARG A 5 81.69 -7.80 5.66
CA ARG A 5 81.61 -7.44 7.12
C ARG A 5 81.19 -5.98 7.44
N THR A 6 80.20 -5.89 8.34
CA THR A 6 79.74 -4.78 9.24
C THR A 6 78.58 -3.90 8.73
N HIS A 7 77.61 -3.39 9.51
CA HIS A 7 77.11 -3.58 10.90
C HIS A 7 75.65 -3.03 10.96
N ASP A 8 74.83 -3.63 11.83
CA ASP A 8 73.64 -3.14 12.59
C ASP A 8 72.98 -1.77 12.29
N HIS A 9 71.65 -1.76 12.14
CA HIS A 9 70.73 -1.21 13.17
C HIS A 9 69.24 -1.57 12.94
N ASP A 10 68.55 -1.73 14.07
CA ASP A 10 67.19 -2.17 14.36
C ASP A 10 66.02 -1.53 13.58
N LEU A 11 64.90 -2.26 13.48
CA LEU A 11 63.67 -1.96 14.25
C LEU A 11 62.53 -2.98 13.95
N ALA A 12 62.22 -3.75 14.98
CA ALA A 12 60.94 -4.40 15.34
C ALA A 12 59.95 -4.80 14.23
N ALA A 13 59.86 -6.10 13.94
CA ALA A 13 58.71 -6.71 13.27
C ALA A 13 57.78 -7.34 14.34
N GLU A 14 56.73 -6.62 14.71
CA GLU A 14 55.60 -7.21 15.44
C GLU A 14 54.76 -8.07 14.48
N HIS A 15 54.64 -9.34 14.86
CA HIS A 15 53.72 -10.31 14.30
C HIS A 15 52.28 -9.81 14.43
N THR A 16 51.66 -9.41 13.33
CA THR A 16 50.20 -9.40 13.21
C THR A 16 49.80 -10.52 12.24
N GLY A 17 49.44 -11.66 12.83
CA GLY A 17 48.79 -12.75 12.12
C GLY A 17 47.50 -12.23 11.51
N LYS A 18 47.48 -12.09 10.18
CA LYS A 18 46.25 -11.88 9.40
C LYS A 18 45.33 -13.08 9.63
N MET A 19 44.33 -12.92 10.49
CA MET A 19 43.17 -13.80 10.49
C MET A 19 42.48 -13.66 9.13
N ALA A 20 42.38 -14.78 8.42
CA ALA A 20 41.72 -14.89 7.14
C ALA A 20 40.27 -14.39 7.27
N THR A 21 39.90 -13.38 6.49
CA THR A 21 38.53 -12.94 6.30
C THR A 21 37.76 -14.09 5.66
N LYS A 22 37.00 -14.85 6.46
CA LYS A 22 36.04 -15.82 5.94
C LYS A 22 35.05 -15.05 5.06
N ASN A 23 34.87 -15.49 3.81
CA ASN A 23 33.89 -14.93 2.89
C ASN A 23 32.52 -14.91 3.57
N VAL A 24 32.04 -13.71 3.90
CA VAL A 24 30.74 -13.50 4.53
C VAL A 24 29.67 -13.73 3.45
N PRO A 25 28.79 -14.74 3.59
CA PRO A 25 27.70 -14.95 2.65
C PRO A 25 26.80 -13.71 2.62
N THR A 26 26.34 -13.30 1.44
CA THR A 26 25.58 -12.05 1.30
C THR A 26 24.11 -12.23 1.64
N ARG A 27 23.49 -13.38 1.34
CA ARG A 27 22.06 -13.68 1.59
C ARG A 27 21.75 -15.18 1.71
N GLY A 28 20.55 -15.46 2.21
CA GLY A 28 19.89 -16.75 2.34
C GLY A 28 20.42 -17.65 3.43
N ARG A 29 20.08 -18.94 3.35
CA ARG A 29 20.31 -19.94 4.40
C ARG A 29 21.76 -20.04 4.87
N LYS A 30 22.72 -19.80 3.98
CA LYS A 30 24.15 -19.77 4.31
C LYS A 30 24.52 -18.57 5.19
N ARG A 31 23.87 -17.42 4.99
CA ARG A 31 24.04 -16.22 5.81
C ARG A 31 23.39 -16.42 7.19
N PHE A 32 22.21 -17.03 7.25
CA PHE A 32 21.56 -17.39 8.51
C PHE A 32 22.47 -18.27 9.39
N LEU A 33 23.01 -19.38 8.84
CA LEU A 33 23.92 -20.26 9.57
C LEU A 33 25.23 -19.57 9.98
N PHE A 34 25.74 -18.64 9.17
CA PHE A 34 26.94 -17.87 9.50
C PHE A 34 26.69 -16.91 10.66
N ASP A 35 25.57 -16.19 10.66
CA ASP A 35 25.20 -15.26 11.72
C ASP A 35 24.85 -16.01 13.02
N LEU A 36 24.24 -17.19 12.93
CA LEU A 36 23.99 -18.05 14.08
C LEU A 36 25.30 -18.52 14.73
N GLN A 37 26.27 -18.95 13.93
CA GLN A 37 27.60 -19.33 14.43
C GLN A 37 28.33 -18.15 15.08
N ASN A 38 28.23 -16.96 14.48
CA ASN A 38 28.79 -15.74 15.07
C ASN A 38 28.12 -15.44 16.40
N ALA A 39 26.78 -15.50 16.48
CA ALA A 39 26.04 -15.26 17.71
C ALA A 39 26.45 -16.25 18.82
N THR A 40 26.57 -17.55 18.52
CA THR A 40 27.07 -18.55 19.48
C THR A 40 28.49 -18.20 19.97
N GLN A 41 29.37 -17.73 19.08
CA GLN A 41 30.73 -17.33 19.45
C GLN A 41 30.75 -16.06 20.30
N THR A 42 29.87 -15.08 20.02
CA THR A 42 29.73 -13.86 20.81
C THR A 42 29.16 -14.16 22.20
N VAL A 43 28.24 -15.11 22.32
CA VAL A 43 27.73 -15.57 23.62
C VAL A 43 28.82 -16.22 24.47
N ALA A 44 29.72 -17.00 23.86
CA ALA A 44 30.89 -17.55 24.56
C ALA A 44 31.86 -16.45 25.07
N GLN A 45 31.80 -15.24 24.52
CA GLN A 45 32.56 -14.07 24.99
C GLN A 45 31.84 -13.29 26.11
N GLY A 46 30.59 -13.65 26.43
CA GLY A 46 29.80 -13.09 27.53
C GLY A 46 28.99 -11.86 27.11
N VAL A 47 27.77 -12.06 26.60
CA VAL A 47 26.82 -10.98 26.30
C VAL A 47 25.95 -10.70 27.52
N GLN A 48 26.02 -9.47 28.03
CA GLN A 48 25.19 -9.00 29.13
C GLN A 48 24.54 -7.66 28.76
N VAL A 49 23.22 -7.58 28.90
CA VAL A 49 22.43 -6.36 28.66
C VAL A 49 21.59 -6.09 29.91
N GLN A 50 21.83 -4.95 30.57
CA GLN A 50 21.00 -4.42 31.67
C GLN A 50 20.63 -5.46 32.77
N GLY A 51 21.55 -6.37 33.12
CA GLY A 51 21.35 -7.36 34.19
C GLY A 51 20.81 -8.73 33.72
N LEU A 52 20.54 -8.90 32.43
CA LEU A 52 20.26 -10.19 31.78
C LEU A 52 21.50 -10.69 31.03
N ARG A 53 21.74 -11.99 31.10
CA ARG A 53 22.84 -12.70 30.44
C ARG A 53 22.30 -13.76 29.52
N LEU A 54 22.83 -13.78 28.31
CA LEU A 54 22.61 -14.87 27.36
C LEU A 54 23.62 -15.99 27.71
N LEU A 55 23.11 -17.15 28.14
CA LEU A 55 23.94 -18.27 28.60
C LEU A 55 24.37 -19.18 27.45
N ALA A 56 23.45 -19.49 26.54
CA ALA A 56 23.70 -20.39 25.43
C ALA A 56 22.78 -20.05 24.25
N ILE A 57 23.30 -20.31 23.05
CA ILE A 57 22.51 -20.38 21.81
C ILE A 57 22.79 -21.75 21.19
N THR A 58 21.75 -22.54 20.96
CA THR A 58 21.83 -23.85 20.31
C THR A 58 21.02 -23.85 19.02
N PRO A 59 21.49 -24.47 17.93
CA PRO A 59 20.66 -24.66 16.75
C PRO A 59 19.46 -25.55 17.12
N GLY A 60 18.27 -25.17 16.64
CA GLY A 60 17.03 -25.89 16.90
C GLY A 60 16.86 -27.09 15.95
N ASP A 61 15.80 -27.87 16.19
CA ASP A 61 15.53 -29.10 15.45
C ASP A 61 14.90 -28.84 14.06
N GLU A 62 14.33 -27.65 13.85
CA GLU A 62 13.68 -27.24 12.61
C GLU A 62 14.59 -26.38 11.73
N ASP A 63 14.35 -26.41 10.42
CA ASP A 63 15.15 -25.65 9.47
C ASP A 63 14.93 -24.14 9.64
N GLY A 64 15.93 -23.44 10.19
CA GLY A 64 15.82 -22.01 10.49
C GLY A 64 15.41 -21.68 11.93
N SER A 65 15.42 -22.66 12.84
CA SER A 65 15.21 -22.40 14.27
C SER A 65 16.50 -22.43 15.11
N PHE A 66 16.48 -21.71 16.22
CA PHE A 66 17.52 -21.75 17.25
C PHE A 66 16.93 -21.47 18.62
N ASP A 67 17.49 -22.12 19.65
CA ASP A 67 17.12 -21.89 21.03
C ASP A 67 18.13 -20.98 21.70
N CYS A 68 17.65 -20.13 22.60
CA CYS A 68 18.49 -19.26 23.39
C CYS A 68 18.07 -19.28 24.86
N VAL A 69 19.07 -19.37 25.75
CA VAL A 69 18.86 -19.47 27.20
C VAL A 69 19.25 -18.14 27.84
N ILE A 70 18.30 -17.49 28.49
CA ILE A 70 18.46 -16.19 29.14
C ILE A 70 18.39 -16.38 30.65
N SER A 71 19.30 -15.72 31.38
CA SER A 71 19.31 -15.70 32.84
C SER A 71 19.48 -14.28 33.40
N GLN A 72 18.85 -13.97 34.53
CA GLN A 72 19.10 -12.73 35.25
C GLN A 72 20.27 -12.91 36.24
N VAL A 73 21.16 -11.92 36.34
CA VAL A 73 22.33 -11.95 37.23
C VAL A 73 21.93 -12.05 38.72
N ASP A 74 20.75 -11.54 39.08
CA ASP A 74 20.18 -11.61 40.43
C ASP A 74 19.51 -12.96 40.75
N GLY A 75 19.51 -13.93 39.82
CA GLY A 75 18.97 -15.29 40.02
C GLY A 75 17.44 -15.43 39.96
N GLY A 76 16.72 -14.38 39.55
CA GLY A 76 15.25 -14.35 39.55
C GLY A 76 14.56 -14.91 38.31
N LEU A 77 15.26 -15.07 37.18
CA LEU A 77 14.68 -15.53 35.91
C LEU A 77 15.68 -16.42 35.17
N ASN A 78 15.25 -17.61 34.78
CA ASN A 78 15.91 -18.47 33.78
C ASN A 78 14.84 -18.86 32.75
N ALA A 79 15.00 -18.40 31.51
CA ALA A 79 14.05 -18.60 30.43
C ALA A 79 14.75 -19.22 29.22
N THR A 80 14.14 -20.25 28.64
CA THR A 80 14.56 -20.83 27.36
C THR A 80 13.58 -20.37 26.30
N LEU A 81 14.07 -19.69 25.27
CA LEU A 81 13.28 -19.17 24.16
C LEU A 81 13.70 -19.88 22.88
N THR A 82 12.74 -20.44 22.16
CA THR A 82 12.90 -21.02 20.83
C THR A 82 12.51 -19.96 19.80
N VAL A 83 13.42 -19.63 18.90
CA VAL A 83 13.21 -18.66 17.84
C VAL A 83 13.16 -19.38 16.50
N LEU A 84 12.13 -19.11 15.70
CA LEU A 84 11.92 -19.66 14.38
C LEU A 84 11.88 -18.52 13.34
N ILE A 85 12.53 -18.71 12.20
CA ILE A 85 12.44 -17.81 11.05
C ILE A 85 11.34 -18.28 10.08
N SER A 86 10.60 -17.35 9.44
CA SER A 86 9.57 -17.70 8.45
C SER A 86 10.15 -18.39 7.21
N ASP A 87 11.19 -17.81 6.61
CA ASP A 87 11.98 -18.44 5.55
C ASP A 87 13.47 -18.09 5.71
N ALA A 88 14.31 -19.11 5.85
CA ALA A 88 15.76 -18.95 5.95
C ALA A 88 16.41 -18.55 4.61
N SER A 89 15.71 -18.68 3.49
CA SER A 89 16.20 -18.39 2.13
C SER A 89 16.25 -16.89 1.82
N GLU A 90 15.40 -16.12 2.48
CA GLU A 90 15.25 -14.67 2.27
C GLU A 90 15.98 -13.84 3.33
N TYR A 91 16.52 -14.50 4.35
CA TYR A 91 17.38 -13.90 5.37
C TYR A 91 18.60 -13.18 4.74
N PRO A 92 18.96 -11.95 5.16
CA PRO A 92 18.35 -11.15 6.22
C PRO A 92 17.38 -10.07 5.70
N SER A 93 16.97 -10.12 4.44
CA SER A 93 16.31 -8.98 3.77
C SER A 93 14.80 -8.98 3.95
N ASP A 94 14.17 -10.15 3.91
CA ASP A 94 12.71 -10.27 4.03
C ASP A 94 12.40 -11.55 4.81
N HIS A 95 12.07 -11.41 6.09
CA HIS A 95 11.73 -12.53 6.98
C HIS A 95 11.18 -11.97 8.28
N THR A 96 10.43 -12.79 9.03
CA THR A 96 10.02 -12.46 10.40
C THR A 96 10.50 -13.53 11.37
N PHE A 97 10.75 -13.13 12.62
CA PHE A 97 11.10 -14.05 13.69
C PHE A 97 9.89 -14.31 14.57
N PHE A 98 9.60 -15.59 14.80
CA PHE A 98 8.66 -16.05 15.81
C PHE A 98 9.43 -16.52 17.03
N CYS A 99 8.95 -16.19 18.21
CA CYS A 99 9.57 -16.57 19.47
C CYS A 99 8.54 -17.29 20.33
N SER A 100 8.91 -18.46 20.85
CA SER A 100 8.07 -19.27 21.73
C SER A 100 8.89 -19.79 22.90
N SER A 101 8.23 -20.24 23.96
CA SER A 101 8.89 -20.90 25.09
C SER A 101 8.11 -22.13 25.49
N GLU A 102 8.81 -23.21 25.81
CA GLU A 102 8.22 -24.44 26.34
C GLU A 102 7.90 -24.36 27.85
N HIS A 103 8.32 -23.29 28.52
CA HIS A 103 8.15 -23.13 29.97
C HIS A 103 7.28 -21.92 30.28
N ASP A 104 6.53 -21.99 31.39
CA ASP A 104 5.77 -20.85 31.89
C ASP A 104 6.72 -19.70 32.22
N LEU A 105 6.65 -18.66 31.40
CA LEU A 105 7.38 -17.42 31.57
C LEU A 105 6.58 -16.45 32.46
N PRO A 106 7.25 -15.59 33.23
CA PRO A 106 6.56 -14.48 33.88
C PRO A 106 5.79 -13.64 32.85
N PRO A 107 4.62 -13.08 33.21
CA PRO A 107 3.75 -12.36 32.28
C PRO A 107 4.47 -11.17 31.61
N GLU A 108 5.46 -10.59 32.29
CA GLU A 108 6.29 -9.50 31.74
C GLU A 108 7.20 -9.94 30.59
N VAL A 109 7.62 -11.22 30.59
CA VAL A 109 8.49 -11.81 29.58
C VAL A 109 7.65 -12.39 28.44
N SER A 110 6.56 -13.08 28.77
CA SER A 110 5.61 -13.62 27.79
C SER A 110 5.05 -12.53 26.86
N ALA A 111 4.67 -11.36 27.41
CA ALA A 111 4.21 -10.24 26.61
C ALA A 111 5.27 -9.69 25.63
N VAL A 112 6.57 -9.83 25.94
CA VAL A 112 7.64 -9.42 25.02
C VAL A 112 7.83 -10.46 23.92
N VAL A 113 7.82 -11.75 24.28
CA VAL A 113 7.96 -12.89 23.36
C VAL A 113 6.87 -12.87 22.29
N GLU A 114 5.62 -12.56 22.67
CA GLU A 114 4.49 -12.45 21.73
C GLU A 114 4.68 -11.33 20.70
N THR A 115 5.35 -10.22 21.05
CA THR A 115 5.55 -9.07 20.16
C THR A 115 6.76 -9.18 19.22
N VAL A 116 7.54 -10.26 19.29
CA VAL A 116 8.79 -10.39 18.50
C VAL A 116 8.55 -10.39 16.99
N HIS A 117 7.41 -10.92 16.54
CA HIS A 117 7.04 -10.97 15.12
C HIS A 117 6.80 -9.58 14.50
N GLU A 118 6.52 -8.54 15.31
CA GLU A 118 6.26 -7.18 14.85
C GLU A 118 7.55 -6.45 14.38
N ASP A 119 8.73 -6.96 14.74
CA ASP A 119 10.01 -6.30 14.49
C ASP A 119 10.50 -6.41 13.03
N GLY A 120 9.88 -7.26 12.22
CA GLY A 120 10.23 -7.48 10.81
C GLY A 120 11.59 -8.15 10.60
N SER A 121 12.24 -7.85 9.47
CA SER A 121 13.52 -8.45 9.08
C SER A 121 14.70 -7.87 9.88
N LEU A 122 15.39 -8.71 10.65
CA LEU A 122 16.52 -8.31 11.49
C LEU A 122 17.69 -9.29 11.36
N SER A 123 18.89 -8.90 11.81
CA SER A 123 19.96 -9.89 12.04
C SER A 123 19.72 -10.65 13.34
N ILE A 124 20.21 -11.89 13.44
CA ILE A 124 20.11 -12.69 14.69
C ILE A 124 20.69 -11.93 15.89
N GLN A 125 21.76 -11.16 15.68
CA GLN A 125 22.39 -10.38 16.74
C GLN A 125 21.49 -9.22 17.20
N ASP A 126 20.88 -8.49 16.26
CA ASP A 126 20.00 -7.37 16.58
C ASP A 126 18.72 -7.84 17.27
N LEU A 127 18.17 -8.97 16.83
CA LEU A 127 17.02 -9.62 17.46
C LEU A 127 17.31 -9.94 18.93
N LEU A 128 18.40 -10.67 19.20
CA LEU A 128 18.77 -11.07 20.56
C LEU A 128 18.98 -9.86 21.48
N MET A 129 19.63 -8.81 20.98
CA MET A 129 19.85 -7.58 21.74
C MET A 129 18.54 -6.84 22.07
N ARG A 130 17.62 -6.73 21.10
CA ARG A 130 16.32 -6.08 21.29
C ARG A 130 15.42 -6.84 22.26
N VAL A 131 15.36 -8.17 22.13
CA VAL A 131 14.58 -9.03 23.03
C VAL A 131 15.09 -8.88 24.46
N LEU A 132 16.42 -8.95 24.68
CA LEU A 132 17.02 -8.76 26.00
C LEU A 132 16.71 -7.37 26.60
N GLU A 133 16.78 -6.31 25.79
CA GLU A 133 16.49 -4.94 26.25
C GLU A 133 15.01 -4.75 26.63
N ARG A 134 14.08 -5.28 25.82
CA ARG A 134 12.63 -5.21 26.11
C ARG A 134 12.28 -5.97 27.39
N ILE A 135 12.85 -7.17 27.58
CA ILE A 135 12.68 -7.95 28.81
C ILE A 135 13.22 -7.18 30.02
N ALA A 136 14.42 -6.59 29.91
CA ALA A 136 15.03 -5.81 31.01
C ALA A 136 14.15 -4.60 31.41
N LYS A 137 13.64 -3.84 30.44
CA LYS A 137 12.77 -2.68 30.69
C LYS A 137 11.47 -3.07 31.39
N ARG A 138 10.83 -4.16 30.96
CA ARG A 138 9.57 -4.66 31.55
C ARG A 138 9.77 -5.16 32.98
N LEU A 139 10.84 -5.92 33.24
CA LEU A 139 11.19 -6.38 34.58
C LEU A 139 11.52 -5.23 35.54
N ALA A 140 12.21 -4.19 35.05
CA ALA A 140 12.49 -2.98 35.84
C ALA A 140 11.21 -2.21 36.21
N ALA A 141 10.24 -2.13 35.29
CA ALA A 141 8.96 -1.48 35.55
C ALA A 141 8.10 -2.24 36.58
N ALA A 142 8.12 -3.58 36.55
CA ALA A 142 7.42 -4.42 37.53
C ALA A 142 7.97 -4.22 38.96
N ARG A 143 9.30 -4.13 39.12
CA ARG A 143 9.94 -3.84 40.42
C ARG A 143 9.54 -2.47 41.00
N ARG A 144 9.28 -1.47 40.15
CA ARG A 144 8.79 -0.14 40.58
C ARG A 144 7.33 -0.17 41.07
N LYS A 145 6.50 -1.06 40.52
CA LYS A 145 5.11 -1.24 40.97
C LYS A 145 5.02 -1.99 42.30
N GLN A 146 5.93 -2.93 42.57
CA GLN A 146 5.96 -3.64 43.87
C GLN A 146 6.40 -2.74 45.04
N SER A 147 7.23 -1.72 44.78
CA SER A 147 7.75 -0.81 45.83
C SER A 147 6.79 0.30 46.25
N THR A 148 5.61 0.41 45.62
CA THR A 148 4.56 1.40 45.95
C THR A 148 3.33 0.79 46.62
N SER A 149 3.38 -0.50 47.00
CA SER A 149 2.28 -1.23 47.66
C SER A 149 2.47 -1.34 49.18
N GLY A 150 2.75 -0.22 49.84
CA GLY A 150 2.89 -0.13 51.29
C GLY A 150 2.25 1.13 51.84
N GLU A 151 1.07 0.95 52.43
CA GLU A 151 0.34 1.81 53.38
C GLU A 151 -0.85 2.66 52.89
N SER A 152 -2.00 2.28 53.47
CA SER A 152 -3.20 3.01 53.90
C SER A 152 -4.36 3.22 52.93
N GLU A 153 -5.40 2.42 53.23
CA GLU A 153 -6.81 2.61 52.94
C GLU A 153 -7.34 3.96 53.45
N SER A 154 -8.14 4.63 52.64
CA SER A 154 -9.33 5.32 53.14
C SER A 154 -10.41 5.31 52.05
N ASP A 155 -11.47 4.55 52.33
CA ASP A 155 -12.80 4.68 51.74
C ASP A 155 -13.22 6.15 51.68
N ASP A 156 -13.76 6.58 50.53
CA ASP A 156 -15.06 7.26 50.52
C ASP A 156 -15.64 7.26 49.11
N GLU A 157 -16.70 6.47 48.97
CA GLU A 157 -17.64 6.43 47.85
C GLU A 157 -18.52 7.69 47.84
N ALA A 158 -18.52 8.44 46.74
CA ALA A 158 -19.63 9.33 46.40
C ALA A 158 -19.74 9.49 44.87
N GLN A 159 -20.61 8.69 44.26
CA GLN A 159 -21.22 8.99 42.97
C GLN A 159 -22.25 10.13 43.10
N SER A 160 -22.15 11.17 42.27
CA SER A 160 -23.26 11.65 41.42
C SER A 160 -22.81 12.83 40.54
N ASP A 161 -22.65 12.52 39.26
CA ASP A 161 -23.24 13.15 38.06
C ASP A 161 -23.39 14.68 37.88
N MET A 162 -22.93 15.09 36.68
CA MET A 162 -23.31 16.24 35.83
C MET A 162 -23.07 17.69 36.28
N SER A 163 -22.13 18.35 35.59
CA SER A 163 -22.47 19.47 34.70
C SER A 163 -21.32 19.77 33.74
N GLU A 164 -21.66 19.83 32.45
CA GLU A 164 -20.89 20.44 31.37
C GLU A 164 -20.66 21.92 31.68
N ASP A 165 -19.42 22.42 31.51
CA ASP A 165 -19.10 23.56 30.64
C ASP A 165 -17.69 24.13 30.90
N GLU A 166 -17.12 24.63 29.81
CA GLU A 166 -16.09 25.68 29.69
C GLU A 166 -14.59 25.32 29.75
N GLU A 167 -14.00 25.47 28.55
CA GLU A 167 -12.76 26.20 28.23
C GLU A 167 -11.50 25.93 29.06
N ASP A 168 -10.66 25.01 28.58
CA ASP A 168 -9.26 24.96 29.02
C ASP A 168 -8.29 25.57 27.99
N THR A 169 -7.85 26.76 28.41
CA THR A 169 -6.73 27.55 27.95
C THR A 169 -5.44 26.73 27.86
N TYR A 170 -4.76 26.78 26.71
CA TYR A 170 -3.44 26.20 26.51
C TYR A 170 -2.38 26.97 27.31
N SER A 171 -1.88 26.35 28.38
CA SER A 171 -0.64 26.74 29.05
C SER A 171 0.11 25.47 29.45
N VAL A 172 1.12 25.09 28.67
CA VAL A 172 2.24 24.30 29.20
C VAL A 172 3.53 24.89 28.68
N GLU A 173 4.35 25.24 29.65
CA GLU A 173 5.62 25.91 29.56
C GLU A 173 6.68 25.02 28.92
N ASP A 174 7.54 25.73 28.22
CA ASP A 174 8.73 25.33 27.49
C ASP A 174 9.81 24.75 28.43
N TYR A 175 10.35 23.59 28.06
CA TYR A 175 11.67 23.14 28.50
C TYR A 175 12.38 22.48 27.31
N ASP A 176 13.10 23.32 26.56
CA ASP A 176 14.24 22.93 25.75
C ASP A 176 15.23 22.08 26.55
N MET A 177 15.60 20.93 25.99
CA MET A 177 16.80 20.19 26.37
C MET A 177 17.55 19.82 25.10
N ASP A 178 18.44 20.73 24.70
CA ASP A 178 19.44 20.50 23.66
C ASP A 178 20.45 19.41 24.09
N ASP A 179 21.00 18.78 23.04
CA ASP A 179 22.33 18.18 22.97
C ASP A 179 22.56 16.75 23.52
N ALA A 180 22.35 15.77 22.64
CA ALA A 180 23.06 14.49 22.67
C ALA A 180 23.19 13.87 21.26
N GLU A 181 23.86 14.58 20.34
CA GLU A 181 24.46 13.93 19.17
C GLU A 181 25.79 13.28 19.58
N ILE A 182 25.84 11.95 19.64
CA ILE A 182 27.01 11.09 19.37
C ILE A 182 26.56 9.62 19.51
N PHE A 183 26.41 8.94 18.37
CA PHE A 183 26.24 7.49 18.18
C PHE A 183 25.12 6.79 19.00
N GLY A 184 23.94 6.58 18.39
CA GLY A 184 22.91 5.70 18.95
C GLY A 184 21.68 5.52 18.07
N VAL A 185 21.32 4.27 17.83
CA VAL A 185 20.07 3.83 17.18
C VAL A 185 18.88 4.47 17.92
N GLN A 186 18.06 5.27 17.23
CA GLN A 186 16.89 5.90 17.83
C GLN A 186 15.81 4.84 18.12
N SER A 187 15.43 4.68 19.39
CA SER A 187 14.15 4.08 19.77
C SER A 187 13.00 4.88 19.13
N GLY A 188 12.02 4.17 18.57
CA GLY A 188 10.93 4.67 17.73
C GLY A 188 9.92 5.58 18.44
N THR A 189 10.34 6.75 18.92
CA THR A 189 9.41 7.83 19.24
C THR A 189 8.96 8.50 17.95
N GLN A 190 7.66 8.77 17.79
CA GLN A 190 7.13 9.49 16.63
C GLN A 190 7.87 10.84 16.49
N THR A 191 8.46 11.10 15.33
CA THR A 191 9.00 12.43 14.99
C THR A 191 7.87 13.18 14.28
N LEU A 192 6.86 13.51 15.05
CA LEU A 192 5.68 14.23 14.59
C LEU A 192 5.80 15.69 15.02
N ASP A 193 6.09 16.58 14.07
CA ASP A 193 5.97 18.01 14.33
C ASP A 193 4.49 18.42 14.23
N GLN A 194 3.84 18.57 15.39
CA GLN A 194 2.43 18.95 15.48
C GLN A 194 2.18 20.37 14.94
N SER A 195 3.16 21.27 14.99
CA SER A 195 3.02 22.64 14.52
C SER A 195 2.93 22.69 12.99
N ILE A 196 3.79 21.89 12.33
CA ILE A 196 3.79 21.70 10.88
C ILE A 196 2.48 21.04 10.44
N LEU A 197 2.09 19.94 11.10
CA LEU A 197 0.85 19.24 10.76
C LEU A 197 -0.37 20.16 10.87
N ARG A 198 -0.44 20.98 11.93
CA ARG A 198 -1.54 21.93 12.13
C ARG A 198 -1.58 22.98 11.02
N ARG A 199 -0.43 23.52 10.62
CA ARG A 199 -0.35 24.47 9.49
C ARG A 199 -0.83 23.80 8.19
N GLU A 200 -0.33 22.61 7.89
CA GLU A 200 -0.71 21.87 6.69
C GLU A 200 -2.20 21.53 6.67
N PHE A 201 -2.80 21.20 7.82
CA PHE A 201 -4.23 20.94 7.93
C PHE A 201 -5.05 22.21 7.70
N ASN A 202 -4.59 23.36 8.19
CA ASN A 202 -5.25 24.64 7.93
C ASN A 202 -5.21 24.99 6.44
N GLU A 203 -4.12 24.70 5.74
CA GLU A 203 -4.03 24.87 4.28
C GLU A 203 -5.03 23.96 3.55
N ILE A 204 -5.11 22.68 3.94
CA ILE A 204 -6.09 21.73 3.36
C ILE A 204 -7.52 22.24 3.53
N VAL A 205 -7.86 22.76 4.71
CA VAL A 205 -9.18 23.36 4.99
C VAL A 205 -9.40 24.63 4.17
N ALA A 206 -8.37 25.47 3.98
CA ALA A 206 -8.46 26.67 3.15
C ALA A 206 -8.78 26.36 1.68
N HIS A 207 -8.36 25.19 1.17
CA HIS A 207 -8.71 24.69 -0.15
C HIS A 207 -10.08 23.98 -0.22
N GLY A 208 -10.84 23.95 0.87
CA GLY A 208 -12.18 23.35 0.91
C GLY A 208 -12.19 21.83 1.10
N TYR A 209 -11.06 21.23 1.48
CA TYR A 209 -10.95 19.80 1.78
C TYR A 209 -10.96 19.53 3.29
N GLN A 210 -11.24 18.29 3.67
CA GLN A 210 -11.33 17.89 5.07
C GLN A 210 -10.15 16.98 5.45
N PRO A 211 -9.19 17.45 6.27
CA PRO A 211 -8.09 16.63 6.74
C PRO A 211 -8.53 15.71 7.89
N GLY A 212 -7.91 14.53 7.98
CA GLY A 212 -8.11 13.59 9.08
C GLY A 212 -6.80 12.96 9.52
N PHE A 213 -6.58 12.89 10.83
CA PHE A 213 -5.44 12.21 11.46
C PHE A 213 -5.90 10.93 12.16
N ILE A 214 -5.32 9.79 11.82
CA ILE A 214 -5.71 8.45 12.30
C ILE A 214 -4.49 7.81 12.96
N ARG A 215 -4.58 7.48 14.26
CA ARG A 215 -3.48 6.83 14.98
C ARG A 215 -3.50 5.32 14.75
N LEU A 216 -2.41 4.77 14.22
CA LEU A 216 -2.24 3.35 13.97
C LEU A 216 -1.27 2.79 15.01
N GLY A 217 -1.81 2.30 16.14
CA GLY A 217 -0.99 1.81 17.24
C GLY A 217 -0.23 2.93 17.98
N ALA A 218 0.89 2.56 18.62
CA ALA A 218 1.67 3.47 19.47
C ALA A 218 2.59 4.40 18.66
N ASP A 219 3.19 3.91 17.57
CA ASP A 219 4.30 4.58 16.87
C ASP A 219 4.00 4.92 15.40
N ASP A 220 2.80 4.63 14.90
CA ASP A 220 2.42 4.93 13.52
C ASP A 220 1.09 5.70 13.42
N PHE A 221 0.88 6.33 12.27
CA PHE A 221 -0.35 7.05 11.96
C PHE A 221 -0.59 7.08 10.45
N ALA A 222 -1.83 7.34 10.07
CA ALA A 222 -2.22 7.65 8.71
C ALA A 222 -2.85 9.04 8.65
N LEU A 223 -2.66 9.71 7.52
CA LEU A 223 -3.29 10.97 7.17
C LEU A 223 -4.38 10.69 6.15
N SER A 224 -5.46 11.46 6.19
CA SER A 224 -6.53 11.38 5.21
C SER A 224 -6.92 12.78 4.75
N VAL A 225 -7.29 12.89 3.48
CA VAL A 225 -7.88 14.10 2.90
C VAL A 225 -9.15 13.67 2.19
N ALA A 226 -10.26 14.31 2.54
CA ALA A 226 -11.58 13.96 2.04
C ALA A 226 -12.31 15.16 1.45
N LEU A 227 -13.16 14.87 0.46
CA LEU A 227 -14.11 15.79 -0.14
C LEU A 227 -15.47 15.10 -0.20
N PRO A 228 -16.60 15.76 0.10
CA PRO A 228 -17.92 15.17 -0.15
C PRO A 228 -18.03 14.69 -1.60
N ALA A 229 -18.40 13.43 -1.84
CA ALA A 229 -18.37 12.84 -3.18
C ALA A 229 -19.30 13.59 -4.16
N LYS A 230 -20.41 14.14 -3.65
CA LYS A 230 -21.30 15.04 -4.39
C LYS A 230 -20.63 16.30 -4.95
N SER A 231 -19.58 16.80 -4.32
CA SER A 231 -18.83 17.98 -4.78
C SER A 231 -17.98 17.68 -6.02
N LEU A 232 -17.76 16.40 -6.36
CA LEU A 232 -17.19 16.04 -7.66
C LEU A 232 -18.07 16.48 -8.83
N ALA A 233 -19.38 16.67 -8.60
CA ALA A 233 -20.31 17.16 -9.61
C ALA A 233 -20.05 18.62 -10.01
N ASP A 234 -19.30 19.37 -9.21
CA ASP A 234 -18.93 20.76 -9.53
C ASP A 234 -17.83 20.82 -10.60
N THR A 235 -16.96 19.79 -10.67
CA THR A 235 -15.86 19.71 -11.63
C THR A 235 -16.15 18.76 -12.79
N ILE A 236 -16.92 17.68 -12.56
CA ILE A 236 -17.19 16.61 -13.52
C ILE A 236 -18.69 16.48 -13.72
N SER A 237 -19.13 16.30 -14.98
CA SER A 237 -20.55 16.17 -15.26
C SER A 237 -21.19 15.01 -14.48
N PRO A 238 -22.37 15.19 -13.86
CA PRO A 238 -23.03 14.13 -13.10
C PRO A 238 -23.27 12.85 -13.92
N ARG A 239 -23.54 13.01 -15.22
CA ARG A 239 -23.70 11.88 -16.15
C ARG A 239 -22.43 11.04 -16.26
N ALA A 240 -21.26 11.66 -16.28
CA ALA A 240 -19.99 10.94 -16.28
C ALA A 240 -19.77 10.22 -14.94
N LEU A 241 -20.03 10.87 -13.81
CA LEU A 241 -19.87 10.26 -12.48
C LEU A 241 -20.77 9.02 -12.30
N VAL A 242 -22.05 9.10 -12.65
CA VAL A 242 -22.96 7.93 -12.62
C VAL A 242 -22.48 6.84 -13.57
N ALA A 243 -21.97 7.23 -14.75
CA ALA A 243 -21.43 6.25 -15.69
C ALA A 243 -20.21 5.54 -15.08
N TRP A 244 -19.32 6.23 -14.37
CA TRP A 244 -18.13 5.61 -13.77
C TRP A 244 -18.47 4.67 -12.62
N ASP A 245 -19.30 5.15 -11.69
CA ASP A 245 -19.81 4.36 -10.57
C ASP A 245 -21.02 5.09 -9.96
N LYS A 246 -22.19 4.43 -9.92
CA LYS A 246 -23.41 5.00 -9.35
C LYS A 246 -23.21 5.45 -7.90
N ARG A 247 -22.34 4.76 -7.14
CA ARG A 247 -22.06 5.03 -5.72
C ARG A 247 -21.43 6.38 -5.47
N LEU A 248 -20.78 7.00 -6.48
CA LEU A 248 -20.19 8.34 -6.33
C LEU A 248 -21.23 9.42 -6.03
N LEU A 249 -22.48 9.20 -6.44
CA LEU A 249 -23.59 10.12 -6.20
C LEU A 249 -24.70 9.53 -5.33
N SER A 250 -24.56 8.27 -4.88
CA SER A 250 -25.51 7.62 -3.98
C SER A 250 -25.17 7.91 -2.52
N GLY A 251 -26.09 8.59 -1.81
CA GLY A 251 -26.00 8.81 -0.37
C GLY A 251 -24.91 9.79 0.09
N PRO A 252 -24.81 10.05 1.41
CA PRO A 252 -23.78 10.89 1.97
C PRO A 252 -22.45 10.13 2.06
N GLN A 253 -21.61 10.27 1.03
CA GLN A 253 -20.28 9.67 1.00
C GLN A 253 -19.20 10.75 0.78
N TYR A 254 -17.98 10.41 1.16
CA TYR A 254 -16.78 11.21 0.96
C TYR A 254 -15.84 10.47 0.03
N PHE A 255 -15.32 11.21 -0.96
CA PHE A 255 -14.18 10.80 -1.76
C PHE A 255 -12.91 11.07 -0.96
N THR A 256 -12.21 10.00 -0.58
CA THR A 256 -11.16 10.04 0.44
C THR A 256 -9.86 9.48 -0.10
N LEU A 257 -8.79 10.25 0.08
CA LEU A 257 -7.40 9.81 -0.07
C LEU A 257 -6.85 9.49 1.32
N LEU A 258 -6.38 8.26 1.52
CA LEU A 258 -5.70 7.82 2.72
C LEU A 258 -4.20 7.64 2.42
N ILE A 259 -3.35 8.19 3.28
CA ILE A 259 -1.90 8.17 3.20
C ILE A 259 -1.36 7.45 4.42
N SER A 260 -0.75 6.28 4.21
CA SER A 260 -0.14 5.45 5.26
C SER A 260 1.33 5.19 4.96
N GLY A 261 2.01 4.38 5.79
CA GLY A 261 3.42 4.03 5.57
C GLY A 261 4.42 5.11 5.96
N LEU A 262 3.98 6.12 6.73
CA LEU A 262 4.81 7.24 7.20
C LEU A 262 5.71 6.86 8.39
N ARG A 263 5.45 5.73 9.06
CA ARG A 263 6.27 5.16 10.15
C ARG A 263 6.57 6.18 11.27
N GLY A 264 5.55 6.95 11.62
CA GLY A 264 5.64 7.96 12.68
C GLY A 264 6.48 9.20 12.33
N VAL A 265 6.76 9.47 11.04
CA VAL A 265 7.54 10.65 10.59
C VAL A 265 6.65 11.65 9.87
N HIS A 266 6.64 12.90 10.33
CA HIS A 266 6.04 14.02 9.61
C HIS A 266 6.74 15.34 9.95
N PRO A 267 7.12 16.16 8.96
CA PRO A 267 6.89 15.99 7.51
C PRO A 267 7.72 14.86 6.89
N ALA A 268 7.11 14.11 5.97
CA ALA A 268 7.76 12.97 5.31
C ALA A 268 8.63 13.38 4.12
N VAL A 269 8.41 14.58 3.57
CA VAL A 269 9.03 15.07 2.34
C VAL A 269 9.72 16.40 2.61
N GLU A 270 10.95 16.53 2.10
CA GLU A 270 11.75 17.75 2.14
C GLU A 270 11.28 18.78 1.10
N PRO A 271 11.70 20.07 1.22
CA PRO A 271 11.34 21.12 0.27
C PRO A 271 11.67 20.81 -1.21
N ASN A 272 12.59 19.89 -1.47
CA ASN A 272 12.99 19.45 -2.82
C ASN A 272 12.11 18.29 -3.36
N GLY A 273 11.09 17.84 -2.63
CA GLY A 273 10.25 16.71 -3.01
C GLY A 273 10.82 15.32 -2.68
N THR A 274 12.03 15.24 -2.12
CA THR A 274 12.64 13.97 -1.69
C THR A 274 12.17 13.57 -0.30
N LEU A 275 12.18 12.27 0.01
CA LEU A 275 11.85 11.80 1.35
C LEU A 275 12.87 12.34 2.35
N SER A 276 12.39 12.82 3.50
CA SER A 276 13.26 13.31 4.57
C SER A 276 14.23 12.24 5.03
N ARG A 277 15.44 12.63 5.44
CA ARG A 277 16.44 11.70 5.98
C ARG A 277 15.90 10.80 7.09
N THR A 278 15.04 11.32 7.95
CA THR A 278 14.37 10.56 9.03
C THR A 278 13.38 9.54 8.48
N ALA A 279 12.62 9.90 7.44
CA ALA A 279 11.71 9.00 6.74
C ALA A 279 12.49 7.87 6.05
N VAL A 280 13.59 8.19 5.36
CA VAL A 280 14.47 7.18 4.72
C VAL A 280 15.11 6.26 5.76
N ALA A 281 15.59 6.80 6.89
CA ALA A 281 16.19 6.00 7.96
C ALA A 281 15.20 5.02 8.61
N ARG A 282 13.90 5.33 8.57
CA ARG A 282 12.83 4.46 9.07
C ARG A 282 12.18 3.60 7.98
N SER A 283 12.74 3.59 6.77
CA SER A 283 12.17 2.91 5.61
C SER A 283 10.70 3.29 5.38
N ALA A 284 10.35 4.56 5.62
CA ALA A 284 9.01 5.08 5.37
C ALA A 284 8.78 5.18 3.86
N ALA A 285 7.72 4.55 3.39
CA ALA A 285 7.27 4.58 2.01
C ALA A 285 5.81 5.00 2.02
N PRO A 286 5.50 6.27 1.67
CA PRO A 286 4.13 6.75 1.63
C PRO A 286 3.29 5.89 0.68
N HIS A 287 2.19 5.35 1.20
CA HIS A 287 1.24 4.55 0.44
C HIS A 287 -0.09 5.27 0.36
N PHE A 288 -0.62 5.38 -0.85
CA PHE A 288 -1.82 6.13 -1.18
C PHE A 288 -2.97 5.17 -1.51
N ARG A 289 -4.11 5.35 -0.85
CA ARG A 289 -5.36 4.61 -1.06
C ARG A 289 -6.48 5.57 -1.42
N VAL A 290 -7.26 5.22 -2.44
CA VAL A 290 -8.33 6.08 -2.94
C VAL A 290 -9.65 5.33 -2.89
N GLY A 291 -10.65 5.90 -2.26
CA GLY A 291 -11.94 5.23 -2.10
C GLY A 291 -13.04 6.13 -1.58
N LEU A 292 -14.19 5.51 -1.33
CA LEU A 292 -15.38 6.13 -0.77
C LEU A 292 -15.54 5.74 0.69
N THR A 293 -15.85 6.71 1.54
CA THR A 293 -16.10 6.52 2.97
C THR A 293 -17.41 7.17 3.38
N PRO A 294 -18.15 6.62 4.37
CA PRO A 294 -19.39 7.24 4.86
C PRO A 294 -19.13 8.56 5.60
N ASN A 295 -18.00 8.65 6.30
CA ASN A 295 -17.55 9.83 7.02
C ASN A 295 -16.28 10.39 6.38
N TYR A 296 -16.00 11.67 6.59
CA TYR A 296 -14.81 12.33 6.06
C TYR A 296 -13.50 11.70 6.57
N LYS A 297 -13.53 11.14 7.78
CA LYS A 297 -12.43 10.41 8.39
C LYS A 297 -12.79 8.92 8.47
N PRO A 298 -12.01 8.02 7.85
CA PRO A 298 -12.22 6.58 7.99
C PRO A 298 -11.97 6.13 9.44
N SER A 299 -12.62 5.02 9.84
CA SER A 299 -12.45 4.48 11.18
C SER A 299 -11.03 3.91 11.37
N ASN A 300 -10.57 3.80 12.62
CA ASN A 300 -9.26 3.20 12.90
C ASN A 300 -9.23 1.72 12.50
N GLU A 301 -10.35 1.02 12.73
CA GLU A 301 -10.51 -0.40 12.38
C GLU A 301 -10.47 -0.60 10.86
N ASP A 302 -11.21 0.21 10.10
CA ASP A 302 -11.22 0.15 8.63
C ASP A 302 -9.82 0.42 8.08
N THR A 303 -9.14 1.41 8.66
CA THR A 303 -7.78 1.79 8.25
C THR A 303 -6.82 0.64 8.54
N ALA A 304 -6.87 0.05 9.74
CA ALA A 304 -6.03 -1.08 10.11
C ALA A 304 -6.28 -2.32 9.22
N GLU A 305 -7.54 -2.59 8.85
CA GLU A 305 -7.88 -3.70 7.95
C GLU A 305 -7.30 -3.48 6.54
N LEU A 306 -7.41 -2.26 5.99
CA LEU A 306 -6.83 -1.91 4.69
C LEU A 306 -5.31 -2.10 4.67
N LEU A 307 -4.62 -1.72 5.76
CA LEU A 307 -3.17 -1.92 5.89
C LEU A 307 -2.83 -3.42 5.96
N ARG A 308 -3.58 -4.22 6.74
CA ARG A 308 -3.36 -5.67 6.85
C ARG A 308 -3.55 -6.40 5.52
N LYS A 309 -4.60 -6.05 4.78
CA LYS A 309 -4.92 -6.66 3.47
C LYS A 309 -3.81 -6.42 2.44
N TYR A 310 -2.99 -5.39 2.62
CA TYR A 310 -1.83 -5.14 1.78
C TYR A 310 -0.61 -5.99 2.16
N GLY A 311 -0.37 -6.21 3.46
CA GLY A 311 0.73 -7.06 3.93
C GLY A 311 0.60 -8.54 3.54
N LEU A 312 -0.60 -8.99 3.14
CA LEU A 312 -0.88 -10.36 2.69
C LEU A 312 -0.94 -10.51 1.17
N LYS A 313 -0.75 -9.43 0.39
CA LYS A 313 -1.05 -9.44 -1.06
C LYS A 313 0.15 -9.61 -1.99
N GLU A 314 1.25 -10.21 -1.52
CA GLU A 314 2.38 -10.60 -2.38
C GLU A 314 2.44 -12.09 -2.76
N ASP A 315 1.56 -12.98 -2.26
CA ASP A 315 1.64 -14.43 -2.57
C ASP A 315 0.31 -15.10 -2.97
N HIS A 316 -0.45 -14.54 -3.92
CA HIS A 316 -1.57 -15.28 -4.54
C HIS A 316 -1.70 -15.03 -6.05
N ASP A 317 -0.58 -15.15 -6.77
CA ASP A 317 -0.56 -15.45 -8.20
C ASP A 317 0.03 -16.85 -8.41
N ALA A 318 -0.74 -17.88 -8.06
CA ALA A 318 -0.74 -19.23 -8.63
C ALA A 318 -1.49 -20.20 -7.70
N SER A 319 -2.35 -21.05 -8.28
CA SER A 319 -3.05 -22.18 -7.65
C SER A 319 -4.07 -21.85 -6.55
N ALA A 320 -5.33 -21.67 -6.97
CA ALA A 320 -6.47 -22.10 -6.15
C ALA A 320 -6.98 -23.42 -6.74
N GLU A 321 -6.62 -24.52 -6.07
CA GLU A 321 -7.27 -25.82 -6.26
C GLU A 321 -8.70 -25.77 -5.70
N ASP A 322 -9.61 -26.40 -6.45
CA ASP A 322 -11.01 -26.64 -6.09
C ASP A 322 -11.18 -27.25 -4.69
N PRO A 323 -12.08 -26.69 -3.85
CA PRO A 323 -12.74 -27.48 -2.83
C PRO A 323 -14.08 -27.98 -3.38
N ALA A 324 -14.07 -29.23 -3.83
CA ALA A 324 -15.25 -30.01 -4.15
C ALA A 324 -16.35 -29.91 -3.07
N LYS A 325 -17.58 -29.57 -3.47
CA LYS A 325 -18.82 -30.07 -2.87
C LYS A 325 -20.08 -29.82 -3.70
N VAL A 326 -20.51 -30.93 -4.34
CA VAL A 326 -21.89 -31.41 -4.53
C VAL A 326 -22.82 -30.53 -5.38
N GLU A 327 -22.76 -30.77 -6.69
CA GLU A 327 -23.85 -30.52 -7.61
C GLU A 327 -25.05 -31.43 -7.26
N GLN A 328 -26.21 -30.83 -6.99
CA GLN A 328 -27.50 -31.49 -7.17
C GLN A 328 -28.11 -30.90 -8.43
N GLU A 329 -28.04 -31.64 -9.53
CA GLU A 329 -28.76 -31.33 -10.76
C GLU A 329 -30.28 -31.33 -10.49
N PRO A 330 -31.03 -30.28 -10.87
CA PRO A 330 -32.47 -30.39 -10.95
C PRO A 330 -32.86 -31.26 -12.15
N GLN A 331 -33.42 -32.43 -11.85
CA GLN A 331 -34.06 -33.33 -12.82
C GLN A 331 -35.19 -32.60 -13.57
N TYR A 332 -35.03 -32.45 -14.88
CA TYR A 332 -36.13 -32.16 -15.79
C TYR A 332 -36.96 -33.43 -15.97
N THR A 333 -38.23 -33.40 -15.57
CA THR A 333 -39.21 -34.43 -15.93
C THR A 333 -40.03 -33.95 -17.11
N ASP A 334 -39.90 -34.66 -18.23
CA ASP A 334 -40.81 -34.62 -19.37
C ASP A 334 -42.26 -34.83 -18.90
N SER A 335 -43.15 -33.91 -19.27
CA SER A 335 -44.56 -34.25 -19.45
C SER A 335 -45.17 -33.38 -20.54
N GLU A 336 -45.95 -34.08 -21.36
CA GLU A 336 -46.38 -33.76 -22.72
C GLU A 336 -47.43 -32.65 -22.78
N GLU A 337 -47.52 -32.09 -23.98
CA GLU A 337 -48.43 -31.05 -24.46
C GLU A 337 -49.92 -31.39 -24.25
N GLU A 338 -50.71 -30.42 -23.76
CA GLU A 338 -52.10 -30.26 -24.20
C GLU A 338 -52.40 -28.77 -24.46
N GLU A 339 -52.86 -28.51 -25.68
CA GLU A 339 -53.21 -27.22 -26.29
C GLU A 339 -54.48 -26.62 -25.67
N GLU A 340 -54.47 -25.37 -25.21
CA GLU A 340 -55.62 -24.46 -25.32
C GLU A 340 -55.17 -22.98 -25.44
N GLN A 341 -55.59 -22.31 -26.52
CA GLN A 341 -55.65 -20.85 -26.70
C GLN A 341 -57.07 -20.51 -27.19
N PRO A 342 -57.52 -19.23 -27.20
CA PRO A 342 -57.24 -18.11 -26.30
C PRO A 342 -58.56 -17.46 -25.81
N THR A 343 -58.55 -16.74 -24.68
CA THR A 343 -59.56 -15.69 -24.45
C THR A 343 -58.92 -14.42 -23.92
N ASP A 344 -59.39 -13.33 -24.52
CA ASP A 344 -58.90 -11.97 -24.49
C ASP A 344 -59.00 -11.27 -23.12
N LEU A 345 -57.96 -10.49 -22.83
CA LEU A 345 -57.97 -9.18 -22.14
C LEU A 345 -58.38 -9.16 -20.65
N ASP A 346 -57.37 -9.11 -19.77
CA ASP A 346 -57.20 -7.98 -18.86
C ASP A 346 -55.71 -7.90 -18.45
N PHE A 347 -55.07 -6.80 -18.82
CA PHE A 347 -53.66 -6.50 -18.56
C PHE A 347 -53.58 -5.84 -17.18
N ASP A 348 -53.58 -6.64 -16.12
CA ASP A 348 -53.25 -6.12 -14.80
C ASP A 348 -51.76 -5.80 -14.77
N ILE A 349 -51.48 -4.49 -14.81
CA ILE A 349 -50.18 -3.89 -14.54
C ILE A 349 -49.81 -4.32 -13.12
N VAL A 350 -48.98 -5.35 -13.02
CA VAL A 350 -48.25 -5.64 -11.79
C VAL A 350 -47.31 -4.45 -11.60
N GLU A 351 -47.68 -3.55 -10.68
CA GLU A 351 -46.74 -2.57 -10.12
C GLU A 351 -45.45 -3.32 -9.81
N PRO A 352 -44.29 -2.85 -10.30
CA PRO A 352 -43.03 -3.48 -9.95
C PRO A 352 -42.91 -3.37 -8.44
N THR A 353 -43.12 -4.49 -7.76
CA THR A 353 -42.82 -4.64 -6.35
C THR A 353 -41.39 -4.16 -6.20
N GLU A 354 -41.24 -3.00 -5.56
CA GLU A 354 -39.94 -2.46 -5.20
C GLU A 354 -39.21 -3.58 -4.47
N LEU A 355 -38.29 -4.23 -5.18
CA LEU A 355 -37.17 -4.89 -4.54
C LEU A 355 -36.47 -3.74 -3.82
N GLN A 356 -36.84 -3.58 -2.55
CA GLN A 356 -36.07 -2.83 -1.58
C GLN A 356 -34.73 -3.55 -1.52
N ASP A 357 -33.83 -3.19 -2.44
CA ASP A 357 -32.41 -3.25 -2.19
C ASP A 357 -32.23 -2.40 -0.94
N ALA A 358 -32.21 -3.06 0.21
CA ALA A 358 -31.67 -2.48 1.40
C ALA A 358 -30.26 -2.02 1.00
N GLU A 359 -30.11 -0.70 0.80
CA GLU A 359 -28.83 -0.04 0.91
C GLU A 359 -28.33 -0.36 2.32
N GLU A 360 -27.72 -1.53 2.50
CA GLU A 360 -26.78 -1.72 3.56
C GLU A 360 -25.76 -0.61 3.34
N ILE A 361 -25.83 0.39 4.20
CA ILE A 361 -24.77 1.37 4.45
C ILE A 361 -23.61 0.53 4.99
N ALA A 362 -22.98 -0.27 4.14
CA ALA A 362 -21.83 -1.08 4.49
C ALA A 362 -20.78 -0.12 5.05
N GLN A 363 -20.49 -0.34 6.32
CA GLN A 363 -19.62 0.49 7.11
C GLN A 363 -18.20 0.31 6.55
N GLY A 364 -17.53 1.43 6.24
CA GLY A 364 -16.10 1.41 5.96
C GLY A 364 -15.65 2.03 4.62
N PHE A 365 -14.35 1.90 4.38
CA PHE A 365 -13.67 2.40 3.17
C PHE A 365 -13.85 1.43 2.01
N ARG A 366 -14.42 1.90 0.90
CA ARG A 366 -14.71 1.07 -0.26
C ARG A 366 -13.97 1.55 -1.51
N PRO A 367 -13.29 0.67 -2.25
CA PRO A 367 -12.81 1.01 -3.58
C PRO A 367 -14.00 1.17 -4.54
N PHE A 368 -13.83 2.03 -5.53
CA PHE A 368 -14.73 2.21 -6.66
C PHE A 368 -13.99 1.93 -7.97
N SER A 369 -14.69 2.00 -9.11
CA SER A 369 -14.19 1.61 -10.44
C SER A 369 -12.80 2.15 -10.81
N LEU A 370 -12.41 3.33 -10.33
CA LEU A 370 -11.12 3.96 -10.67
C LEU A 370 -10.07 3.84 -9.56
N SER A 371 -10.40 3.28 -8.39
CA SER A 371 -9.50 3.22 -7.23
C SER A 371 -8.18 2.53 -7.56
N SER A 372 -8.20 1.35 -8.19
CA SER A 372 -6.98 0.59 -8.52
C SER A 372 -6.04 1.35 -9.45
N SER A 373 -6.58 1.99 -10.48
CA SER A 373 -5.82 2.81 -11.43
C SER A 373 -5.20 4.04 -10.76
N LEU A 374 -5.98 4.76 -9.94
CA LEU A 374 -5.52 5.95 -9.22
C LEU A 374 -4.48 5.59 -8.14
N GLU A 375 -4.64 4.46 -7.47
CA GLU A 375 -3.66 3.92 -6.52
C GLU A 375 -2.35 3.54 -7.22
N SER A 376 -2.42 2.88 -8.38
CA SER A 376 -1.24 2.55 -9.19
C SER A 376 -0.48 3.82 -9.62
N LEU A 377 -1.22 4.87 -10.00
CA LEU A 377 -0.62 6.15 -10.36
C LEU A 377 0.08 6.81 -9.17
N LEU A 378 -0.61 6.92 -8.03
CA LEU A 378 -0.07 7.61 -6.86
C LEU A 378 1.09 6.85 -6.23
N ASN A 379 0.98 5.53 -6.07
CA ASN A 379 2.05 4.73 -5.47
C ASN A 379 3.26 4.55 -6.40
N GLY A 380 3.04 4.46 -7.71
CA GLY A 380 4.12 4.21 -8.67
C GLY A 380 4.84 5.48 -9.14
N HIS A 381 4.12 6.60 -9.33
CA HIS A 381 4.64 7.73 -10.10
C HIS A 381 4.64 9.05 -9.33
N PHE A 382 3.69 9.28 -8.42
CA PHE A 382 3.45 10.62 -7.86
C PHE A 382 4.66 11.24 -7.16
N LEU A 383 5.38 10.51 -6.29
CA LEU A 383 6.55 11.06 -5.61
C LEU A 383 7.68 11.43 -6.58
N ALA A 384 7.90 10.63 -7.62
CA ALA A 384 8.88 10.92 -8.65
C ALA A 384 8.46 12.13 -9.51
N LEU A 385 7.17 12.24 -9.83
CA LEU A 385 6.61 13.41 -10.52
C LEU A 385 6.80 14.68 -9.69
N LEU A 386 6.52 14.62 -8.39
CA LEU A 386 6.72 15.73 -7.47
C LEU A 386 8.18 16.21 -7.44
N GLN A 387 9.13 15.28 -7.39
CA GLN A 387 10.57 15.58 -7.42
C GLN A 387 10.99 16.25 -8.72
N LEU A 388 10.69 15.62 -9.87
CA LEU A 388 11.03 16.16 -11.19
C LEU A 388 10.43 17.55 -11.39
N ARG A 389 9.22 17.75 -10.90
CA ARG A 389 8.52 19.01 -10.99
C ARG A 389 9.20 20.12 -10.19
N ILE A 390 9.56 19.85 -8.93
CA ILE A 390 10.23 20.82 -8.06
C ILE A 390 11.65 21.12 -8.56
N GLU A 391 12.37 20.11 -9.03
CA GLU A 391 13.76 20.26 -9.52
C GLU A 391 13.83 21.08 -10.81
N HIS A 392 12.88 20.87 -11.73
CA HIS A 392 12.90 21.48 -13.07
C HIS A 392 11.87 22.61 -13.28
N ASN A 393 11.08 22.95 -12.25
CA ASN A 393 10.02 23.98 -12.31
C ASN A 393 9.02 23.77 -13.47
N LEU A 394 8.56 22.53 -13.66
CA LEU A 394 7.63 22.14 -14.72
C LEU A 394 6.16 22.24 -14.27
N GLY A 395 5.22 22.20 -15.21
CA GLY A 395 3.82 21.89 -14.92
C GLY A 395 3.60 20.40 -14.65
N TRP A 396 2.37 20.01 -14.27
CA TRP A 396 2.04 18.59 -14.07
C TRP A 396 2.16 17.79 -15.38
N ALA A 397 1.65 18.32 -16.49
CA ALA A 397 1.68 17.64 -17.78
C ALA A 397 3.11 17.45 -18.30
N GLY A 398 3.96 18.47 -18.21
CA GLY A 398 5.37 18.38 -18.57
C GLY A 398 6.15 17.39 -17.71
N ALA A 399 5.88 17.36 -16.39
CA ALA A 399 6.47 16.37 -15.49
C ALA A 399 6.04 14.93 -15.83
N GLU A 400 4.77 14.72 -16.21
CA GLU A 400 4.26 13.41 -16.67
C GLU A 400 4.97 12.93 -17.94
N VAL A 401 5.12 13.81 -18.94
CA VAL A 401 5.84 13.50 -20.19
C VAL A 401 7.31 13.18 -19.91
N LEU A 402 7.99 14.01 -19.11
CA LEU A 402 9.38 13.79 -18.74
C LEU A 402 9.56 12.45 -18.03
N ARG A 403 8.69 12.13 -17.08
CA ARG A 403 8.75 10.86 -16.34
C ARG A 403 8.57 9.66 -17.26
N TYR A 404 7.61 9.73 -18.17
CA TYR A 404 7.39 8.67 -19.14
C TYR A 404 8.61 8.46 -20.04
N GLU A 405 9.22 9.53 -20.55
CA GLU A 405 10.42 9.45 -21.39
C GLU A 405 11.62 8.86 -20.63
N ILE A 406 11.76 9.15 -19.34
CA ILE A 406 12.77 8.53 -18.47
C ILE A 406 12.55 7.01 -18.41
N GLU A 407 11.31 6.55 -18.22
CA GLU A 407 10.99 5.12 -18.13
C GLU A 407 11.12 4.42 -19.49
N ALA A 408 10.74 5.08 -20.58
CA ALA A 408 10.83 4.52 -21.93
C ALA A 408 12.27 4.42 -22.44
N THR A 409 13.10 5.43 -22.17
CA THR A 409 14.47 5.53 -22.71
C THR A 409 15.55 5.12 -21.72
N GLN A 410 15.24 5.03 -20.42
CA GLN A 410 16.19 4.76 -19.33
C GLN A 410 17.36 5.76 -19.29
N ARG A 411 17.09 7.01 -19.70
CA ARG A 411 18.06 8.12 -19.72
C ARG A 411 17.88 9.06 -18.54
N SER A 412 18.89 9.89 -18.28
CA SER A 412 18.82 10.90 -17.22
C SER A 412 17.81 12.01 -17.58
N ALA A 413 17.17 12.61 -16.57
CA ALA A 413 16.21 13.69 -16.75
C ALA A 413 16.82 14.90 -17.50
N ALA A 414 18.07 15.26 -17.16
CA ALA A 414 18.78 16.37 -17.78
C ALA A 414 19.07 16.16 -19.27
N ASP A 415 19.33 14.92 -19.70
CA ASP A 415 19.55 14.62 -21.11
C ASP A 415 18.26 14.66 -21.92
N ILE A 416 17.15 14.21 -21.35
CA ILE A 416 15.84 14.24 -22.00
C ILE A 416 15.34 15.68 -22.12
N LEU A 417 15.49 16.49 -21.07
CA LEU A 417 15.14 17.91 -21.11
C LEU A 417 15.86 18.64 -22.24
N ARG A 418 17.13 18.32 -22.50
CA ARG A 418 17.89 18.93 -23.60
C ARG A 418 17.39 18.49 -24.98
N ASP A 419 16.97 17.24 -25.12
CA ASP A 419 16.61 16.67 -26.42
C ASP A 419 15.12 16.88 -26.76
N LYS A 420 14.24 17.01 -25.76
CA LYS A 420 12.77 17.05 -25.88
C LYS A 420 12.11 18.21 -25.13
N GLU A 421 12.83 19.31 -24.92
CA GLU A 421 12.30 20.52 -24.26
C GLU A 421 10.99 20.99 -24.91
N GLU A 422 10.94 21.00 -26.24
CA GLU A 422 9.77 21.45 -27.01
C GLU A 422 8.52 20.61 -26.71
N GLU A 423 8.64 19.29 -26.61
CA GLU A 423 7.51 18.41 -26.30
C GLU A 423 6.95 18.67 -24.89
N ILE A 424 7.83 18.93 -23.93
CA ILE A 424 7.48 19.21 -22.53
C ILE A 424 6.77 20.57 -22.42
N VAL A 425 7.30 21.60 -23.08
CA VAL A 425 6.69 22.93 -23.10
C VAL A 425 5.33 22.92 -23.80
N ILE A 426 5.20 22.16 -24.90
CA ILE A 426 3.91 21.97 -25.58
C ILE A 426 2.90 21.31 -24.64
N ALA A 427 3.30 20.28 -23.90
CA ALA A 427 2.43 19.61 -22.93
C ALA A 427 1.95 20.54 -21.81
N ASP A 428 2.86 21.35 -21.24
CA ASP A 428 2.50 22.34 -20.22
C ASP A 428 1.59 23.44 -20.77
N SER A 429 1.83 23.90 -22.01
CA SER A 429 0.97 24.88 -22.66
C SER A 429 -0.43 24.32 -22.94
N ALA A 430 -0.53 23.04 -23.31
CA ALA A 430 -1.80 22.36 -23.50
C ALA A 430 -2.57 22.23 -22.18
N ASP A 431 -1.89 21.89 -21.09
CA ASP A 431 -2.51 21.83 -19.75
C ASP A 431 -3.02 23.21 -19.30
N ALA A 432 -2.26 24.27 -19.57
CA ALA A 432 -2.68 25.64 -19.31
C ALA A 432 -3.96 26.00 -20.09
N THR A 433 -4.05 25.64 -21.38
CA THR A 433 -5.28 25.85 -22.14
C THR A 433 -6.44 25.00 -21.64
N LEU A 434 -6.18 23.78 -21.16
CA LEU A 434 -7.22 22.91 -20.59
C LEU A 434 -7.80 23.51 -19.30
N SER A 435 -6.98 24.19 -18.49
CA SER A 435 -7.43 24.86 -17.27
C SER A 435 -8.45 25.98 -17.50
N GLU A 436 -8.54 26.52 -18.72
CA GLU A 436 -9.57 27.50 -19.09
C GLU A 436 -10.94 26.84 -19.31
N SER A 437 -10.94 25.58 -19.75
CA SER A 437 -12.15 24.82 -20.10
C SER A 437 -12.64 23.89 -18.99
N TYR A 438 -11.72 23.38 -18.17
CA TYR A 438 -12.00 22.50 -17.04
C TYR A 438 -11.76 23.24 -15.73
N HIS A 439 -12.63 23.00 -14.73
CA HIS A 439 -12.41 23.47 -13.37
C HIS A 439 -11.36 22.58 -12.68
N LEU A 440 -10.09 22.84 -12.97
CA LEU A 440 -8.97 22.12 -12.36
C LEU A 440 -8.69 22.65 -10.94
N PRO A 441 -8.23 21.77 -10.02
CA PRO A 441 -7.85 22.21 -8.68
C PRO A 441 -6.66 23.16 -8.74
N ILE A 442 -6.59 24.07 -7.77
CA ILE A 442 -5.49 25.03 -7.63
C ILE A 442 -4.18 24.28 -7.44
N ASP A 443 -3.18 24.70 -8.19
CA ASP A 443 -1.84 24.16 -8.08
C ASP A 443 -1.09 24.78 -6.91
N CYS A 444 -1.04 24.04 -5.81
CA CYS A 444 -0.45 24.49 -4.55
C CYS A 444 1.07 24.67 -4.62
N LEU A 445 1.73 24.23 -5.69
CA LEU A 445 3.18 24.34 -5.88
C LEU A 445 3.61 25.62 -6.61
N LEU A 446 2.70 26.35 -7.29
CA LEU A 446 3.04 27.52 -8.09
C LEU A 446 3.39 28.76 -7.25
N GLU A 447 2.70 28.97 -6.13
CA GLU A 447 2.88 30.15 -5.27
C GLU A 447 3.89 29.93 -4.12
N ARG A 448 4.48 28.74 -4.08
CA ARG A 448 5.36 28.30 -2.99
C ARG A 448 6.77 28.87 -3.13
N SER A 449 7.36 29.31 -2.02
CA SER A 449 8.79 29.63 -2.00
C SER A 449 9.64 28.34 -1.93
N PRO A 450 10.85 28.31 -2.52
CA PRO A 450 11.66 27.08 -2.56
C PRO A 450 12.07 26.52 -1.19
N GLN A 451 11.97 27.33 -0.13
CA GLN A 451 12.38 26.97 1.23
C GLN A 451 11.22 26.46 2.10
N ASP A 452 9.97 26.72 1.71
CA ASP A 452 8.81 26.30 2.51
C ASP A 452 8.64 24.78 2.43
N PRO A 453 8.20 24.08 3.48
CA PRO A 453 7.93 22.65 3.43
C PRO A 453 6.79 22.33 2.45
N VAL A 454 6.81 21.13 1.88
CA VAL A 454 5.78 20.65 0.96
C VAL A 454 4.67 19.96 1.76
N ASN A 455 3.45 20.50 1.70
CA ASN A 455 2.25 19.86 2.24
C ASN A 455 1.87 18.65 1.38
N LEU A 456 2.47 17.50 1.69
CA LEU A 456 2.31 16.27 0.92
C LEU A 456 0.83 15.84 0.77
N PRO A 457 -0.01 15.83 1.83
CA PRO A 457 -1.41 15.45 1.69
C PRO A 457 -2.20 16.36 0.75
N LEU A 458 -1.99 17.68 0.83
CA LEU A 458 -2.66 18.64 -0.04
C LEU A 458 -2.23 18.47 -1.50
N VAL A 459 -0.92 18.37 -1.75
CA VAL A 459 -0.39 18.22 -3.11
C VAL A 459 -0.86 16.89 -3.72
N ALA A 460 -0.82 15.80 -2.97
CA ALA A 460 -1.32 14.50 -3.41
C ALA A 460 -2.82 14.54 -3.74
N PHE A 461 -3.63 15.18 -2.90
CA PHE A 461 -5.07 15.30 -3.14
C PHE A 461 -5.37 16.22 -4.33
N SER A 462 -4.65 17.33 -4.49
CA SER A 462 -4.82 18.22 -5.65
C SER A 462 -4.46 17.53 -6.97
N TYR A 463 -3.36 16.76 -7.01
CA TYR A 463 -2.98 15.96 -8.17
C TYR A 463 -4.01 14.86 -8.47
N LEU A 464 -4.51 14.18 -7.43
CA LEU A 464 -5.60 13.21 -7.55
C LEU A 464 -6.86 13.85 -8.16
N MET A 465 -7.29 15.00 -7.66
CA MET A 465 -8.46 15.72 -8.19
C MET A 465 -8.27 16.16 -9.65
N ARG A 466 -7.07 16.63 -10.02
CA ARG A 466 -6.71 16.92 -11.41
C ARG A 466 -6.86 15.66 -12.25
N ARG A 467 -6.35 14.52 -11.76
CA ARG A 467 -6.40 13.25 -12.50
C ARG A 467 -7.80 12.70 -12.68
N VAL A 468 -8.63 12.78 -11.66
CA VAL A 468 -10.03 12.33 -11.74
C VAL A 468 -10.81 13.20 -12.73
N THR A 469 -10.58 14.51 -12.72
CA THR A 469 -11.24 15.46 -13.66
C THR A 469 -10.84 15.20 -15.12
N LEU A 470 -9.57 14.88 -15.37
CA LEU A 470 -9.04 14.62 -16.71
C LEU A 470 -9.03 13.13 -17.09
N CYS A 471 -9.61 12.25 -16.27
CA CYS A 471 -9.45 10.80 -16.37
C CYS A 471 -9.75 10.23 -17.78
N PRO A 472 -10.81 10.66 -18.51
CA PRO A 472 -11.09 10.16 -19.86
C PRO A 472 -10.01 10.46 -20.90
N ARG A 473 -9.11 11.41 -20.65
CA ARG A 473 -8.03 11.81 -21.56
C ARG A 473 -6.76 10.99 -21.36
N TYR A 474 -6.68 10.20 -20.31
CA TYR A 474 -5.50 9.43 -19.93
C TYR A 474 -5.81 7.94 -19.85
N CYS A 475 -4.83 7.12 -20.22
CA CYS A 475 -4.93 5.67 -20.08
C CYS A 475 -4.98 5.29 -18.59
N LEU A 476 -5.92 4.41 -18.23
CA LEU A 476 -6.04 3.88 -16.86
C LEU A 476 -4.85 3.02 -16.42
N VAL A 477 -4.07 2.48 -17.36
CA VAL A 477 -2.96 1.56 -17.07
C VAL A 477 -1.61 2.26 -17.15
N CYS A 478 -1.24 2.77 -18.33
CA CYS A 478 0.06 3.42 -18.50
C CYS A 478 0.07 4.90 -18.16
N HIS A 479 -1.09 5.48 -17.82
CA HIS A 479 -1.18 6.86 -17.36
C HIS A 479 -0.72 7.92 -18.37
N GLN A 480 -0.52 7.56 -19.65
CA GLN A 480 -0.23 8.50 -20.73
C GLN A 480 -1.50 9.11 -21.31
N GLN A 481 -1.35 10.29 -21.90
CA GLN A 481 -2.41 10.93 -22.66
C GLN A 481 -2.80 10.08 -23.87
N LEU A 482 -4.10 9.91 -24.07
CA LEU A 482 -4.67 9.17 -25.20
C LEU A 482 -4.60 10.04 -26.46
N LYS A 483 -4.21 9.42 -27.58
CA LYS A 483 -4.07 10.11 -28.89
C LYS A 483 -5.41 10.33 -29.57
N ASP A 484 -6.36 9.42 -29.35
CA ASP A 484 -7.70 9.47 -29.89
C ASP A 484 -8.62 10.02 -28.80
N ASP A 485 -9.21 11.20 -28.99
CA ASP A 485 -10.23 11.75 -28.10
C ASP A 485 -11.60 11.22 -28.55
N LEU A 486 -11.95 10.01 -28.09
CA LEU A 486 -13.20 9.35 -28.48
C LEU A 486 -14.44 10.00 -27.83
N GLY A 487 -14.27 11.08 -27.05
CA GLY A 487 -15.36 11.70 -26.28
C GLY A 487 -16.04 10.71 -25.34
N ALA A 488 -15.31 9.66 -24.92
CA ALA A 488 -15.86 8.58 -24.13
C ALA A 488 -16.24 9.10 -22.74
N LEU A 489 -17.46 8.76 -22.30
CA LEU A 489 -17.92 9.09 -20.96
C LEU A 489 -17.14 8.30 -19.91
N LYS A 490 -16.83 7.02 -20.16
CA LYS A 490 -16.02 6.17 -19.26
C LYS A 490 -14.53 6.25 -19.64
N PRO A 491 -13.61 6.32 -18.67
CA PRO A 491 -12.18 6.21 -18.94
C PRO A 491 -11.84 4.84 -19.53
N TYR A 492 -10.88 4.82 -20.45
CA TYR A 492 -10.47 3.62 -21.18
C TYR A 492 -8.95 3.52 -21.28
N VAL A 493 -8.46 2.47 -21.91
CA VAL A 493 -7.04 2.19 -22.08
C VAL A 493 -6.57 2.49 -23.50
N CYS A 494 -5.29 2.80 -23.65
CA CYS A 494 -4.69 3.00 -24.96
C CYS A 494 -4.68 1.70 -25.77
N SER A 495 -4.51 1.81 -27.09
CA SER A 495 -4.44 0.69 -28.03
C SER A 495 -3.18 -0.19 -27.90
N SER A 496 -2.34 0.04 -26.88
CA SER A 496 -1.18 -0.80 -26.61
C SER A 496 -1.64 -2.18 -26.10
N PRO A 497 -1.18 -3.28 -26.72
CA PRO A 497 -1.61 -4.63 -26.33
C PRO A 497 -1.30 -4.94 -24.87
N LEU A 498 -0.22 -4.37 -24.32
CA LEU A 498 0.11 -4.54 -22.91
C LEU A 498 -0.93 -3.88 -21.99
N CYS A 499 -1.39 -2.67 -22.32
CA CYS A 499 -2.40 -1.98 -21.52
C CYS A 499 -3.75 -2.69 -21.63
N THR A 500 -4.12 -3.15 -22.82
CA THR A 500 -5.35 -3.92 -23.04
C THR A 500 -5.35 -5.23 -22.25
N TYR A 501 -4.24 -5.97 -22.30
CA TYR A 501 -4.06 -7.19 -21.52
C TYR A 501 -4.15 -6.94 -20.02
N GLN A 502 -3.40 -5.94 -19.50
CA GLN A 502 -3.43 -5.61 -18.08
C GLN A 502 -4.80 -5.12 -17.60
N TYR A 503 -5.55 -4.46 -18.47
CA TYR A 503 -6.89 -3.99 -18.16
C TYR A 503 -7.89 -5.13 -18.04
N TYR A 504 -7.97 -6.02 -19.05
CA TYR A 504 -8.94 -7.10 -19.09
C TYR A 504 -8.55 -8.31 -18.25
N ASN A 505 -7.27 -8.72 -18.27
CA ASN A 505 -6.84 -9.98 -17.64
C ASN A 505 -6.30 -9.80 -16.22
N LEU A 506 -5.79 -8.63 -15.86
CA LEU A 506 -5.29 -8.36 -14.50
C LEU A 506 -6.27 -7.49 -13.68
N ASN A 507 -7.52 -7.35 -14.14
CA ASN A 507 -8.57 -6.58 -13.46
C ASN A 507 -8.12 -5.19 -12.99
N ARG A 508 -7.26 -4.52 -13.78
CA ARG A 508 -6.83 -3.14 -13.51
C ARG A 508 -7.89 -2.10 -13.90
N GLY A 509 -9.00 -2.54 -14.51
CA GLY A 509 -10.19 -1.74 -14.80
C GLY A 509 -11.30 -1.87 -13.74
N PRO A 510 -12.48 -1.27 -14.00
CA PRO A 510 -13.70 -1.62 -13.27
C PRO A 510 -13.90 -3.14 -13.27
N SER A 511 -14.25 -3.71 -12.11
CA SER A 511 -14.56 -5.14 -12.03
C SER A 511 -15.73 -5.46 -12.96
N LEU A 512 -15.51 -6.40 -13.88
CA LEU A 512 -16.53 -6.83 -14.82
C LEU A 512 -17.72 -7.44 -14.07
N GLU A 513 -17.45 -8.18 -13.01
CA GLU A 513 -18.45 -8.76 -12.13
C GLU A 513 -19.31 -7.67 -11.48
N TYR A 514 -18.66 -6.59 -11.00
CA TYR A 514 -19.38 -5.45 -10.43
C TYR A 514 -20.30 -4.79 -11.46
N GLU A 515 -19.84 -4.60 -12.70
CA GLU A 515 -20.65 -4.01 -13.77
C GLU A 515 -21.81 -4.91 -14.19
N ILE A 516 -21.60 -6.22 -14.30
CA ILE A 516 -22.65 -7.21 -14.60
C ILE A 516 -23.72 -7.19 -13.51
N CYS A 517 -23.32 -7.22 -12.25
CA CYS A 517 -24.24 -7.18 -11.11
C CYS A 517 -24.98 -5.83 -11.02
N SER A 518 -24.30 -4.72 -11.31
CA SER A 518 -24.86 -3.37 -11.14
C SER A 518 -25.77 -2.93 -12.29
N ASN A 519 -25.57 -3.48 -13.49
CA ASN A 519 -26.24 -3.08 -14.72
C ASN A 519 -26.66 -4.30 -15.60
N PRO A 520 -27.40 -5.30 -15.06
CA PRO A 520 -27.68 -6.54 -15.79
C PRO A 520 -28.45 -6.32 -17.08
N VAL A 521 -29.42 -5.39 -17.08
CA VAL A 521 -30.23 -5.05 -18.27
C VAL A 521 -29.39 -4.45 -19.40
N VAL A 522 -28.37 -3.66 -19.05
CA VAL A 522 -27.47 -3.06 -20.06
C VAL A 522 -26.59 -4.13 -20.66
N VAL A 523 -26.07 -5.04 -19.84
CA VAL A 523 -25.26 -6.17 -20.31
C VAL A 523 -26.09 -7.09 -21.21
N ASP A 524 -27.31 -7.44 -20.80
CA ASP A 524 -28.22 -8.27 -21.60
C ASP A 524 -28.54 -7.63 -22.97
N LEU A 525 -28.81 -6.32 -22.99
CA LEU A 525 -29.01 -5.57 -24.23
C LEU A 525 -27.77 -5.57 -25.12
N LEU A 526 -26.58 -5.32 -24.56
CA LEU A 526 -25.33 -5.29 -25.33
C LEU A 526 -24.99 -6.67 -25.90
N VAL A 527 -25.20 -7.74 -25.14
CA VAL A 527 -25.01 -9.13 -25.59
C VAL A 527 -26.02 -9.46 -26.69
N SER A 528 -27.30 -9.09 -26.52
CA SER A 528 -28.34 -9.31 -27.53
C SER A 528 -28.05 -8.58 -28.83
N LEU A 529 -27.61 -7.31 -28.76
CA LEU A 529 -27.23 -6.53 -29.94
C LEU A 529 -25.99 -7.11 -30.64
N ALA A 530 -24.98 -7.53 -29.87
CA ALA A 530 -23.79 -8.17 -30.41
C ALA A 530 -24.14 -9.51 -31.08
N TYR A 531 -25.02 -10.32 -30.48
CA TYR A 531 -25.49 -11.57 -31.05
C TYR A 531 -26.26 -11.38 -32.36
N ILE A 532 -27.19 -10.42 -32.41
CA ILE A 532 -27.94 -10.12 -33.64
C ILE A 532 -26.98 -9.64 -34.74
N ALA A 533 -26.06 -8.73 -34.42
CA ALA A 533 -25.07 -8.25 -35.38
C ALA A 533 -24.14 -9.38 -35.89
N ALA A 534 -23.76 -10.32 -35.01
CA ALA A 534 -23.00 -11.50 -35.39
C ALA A 534 -23.81 -12.42 -36.31
N ALA A 535 -25.04 -12.75 -35.94
CA ALA A 535 -25.93 -13.64 -36.68
C ALA A 535 -26.30 -13.08 -38.08
N GLU A 536 -26.40 -11.76 -38.21
CA GLU A 536 -26.64 -11.08 -39.49
C GLU A 536 -25.35 -10.82 -40.29
N GLY A 537 -24.17 -11.10 -39.72
CA GLY A 537 -22.87 -10.86 -40.35
C GLY A 537 -22.53 -9.38 -40.52
N THR A 538 -23.09 -8.50 -39.68
CA THR A 538 -22.95 -7.04 -39.73
C THR A 538 -22.05 -6.48 -38.61
N LEU A 539 -21.18 -7.31 -38.02
CA LEU A 539 -20.20 -6.85 -37.03
C LEU A 539 -19.18 -5.91 -37.69
N ASP A 540 -19.11 -4.67 -37.16
CA ASP A 540 -18.16 -3.67 -37.63
C ASP A 540 -16.75 -3.91 -37.06
N ALA A 541 -15.73 -3.77 -37.91
CA ALA A 541 -14.33 -3.76 -37.51
C ALA A 541 -13.89 -2.37 -37.00
N PRO A 542 -12.91 -2.29 -36.08
CA PRO A 542 -12.13 -3.40 -35.52
C PRO A 542 -12.81 -4.07 -34.32
N LEU A 543 -12.71 -5.40 -34.25
CA LEU A 543 -13.07 -6.16 -33.07
C LEU A 543 -12.10 -5.86 -31.91
N PRO A 544 -12.53 -6.01 -30.65
CA PRO A 544 -11.63 -5.89 -29.50
C PRO A 544 -10.54 -6.97 -29.59
N MET A 545 -9.28 -6.53 -29.60
CA MET A 545 -8.10 -7.40 -29.60
C MET A 545 -7.41 -7.36 -28.23
N GLY A 546 -6.66 -8.40 -27.88
CA GLY A 546 -5.83 -8.43 -26.67
C GLY A 546 -6.60 -8.79 -25.40
N MET A 547 -7.78 -9.41 -25.55
CA MET A 547 -8.55 -9.94 -24.42
C MET A 547 -8.06 -11.34 -23.99
N GLY A 548 -7.20 -11.99 -24.79
CA GLY A 548 -6.70 -13.34 -24.47
C GLY A 548 -7.79 -14.41 -24.45
N LEU A 549 -8.91 -14.18 -25.14
CA LEU A 549 -10.01 -15.13 -25.22
C LEU A 549 -9.64 -16.29 -26.15
N ARG A 550 -9.89 -17.51 -25.70
CA ARG A 550 -9.80 -18.73 -26.52
C ARG A 550 -11.20 -19.26 -26.78
N VAL A 551 -11.58 -19.38 -28.05
CA VAL A 551 -12.94 -19.73 -28.48
C VAL A 551 -12.93 -20.96 -29.38
N LYS A 552 -14.03 -21.71 -29.38
CA LYS A 552 -14.21 -22.82 -30.33
C LYS A 552 -14.66 -22.23 -31.67
N CYS A 553 -13.93 -22.53 -32.74
CA CYS A 553 -14.34 -22.19 -34.09
C CYS A 553 -14.81 -23.45 -34.81
N ARG A 554 -16.00 -23.42 -35.41
CA ARG A 554 -16.56 -24.56 -36.15
C ARG A 554 -15.92 -24.76 -37.52
N LEU A 555 -15.33 -23.71 -38.08
CA LEU A 555 -14.79 -23.68 -39.44
C LEU A 555 -13.31 -24.06 -39.57
N VAL A 556 -12.56 -24.00 -38.47
CA VAL A 556 -11.12 -24.20 -38.47
C VAL A 556 -10.76 -25.36 -37.53
N GLU A 557 -10.12 -26.40 -38.06
CA GLU A 557 -9.57 -27.48 -37.23
C GLU A 557 -8.28 -26.99 -36.53
N THR A 558 -8.18 -27.16 -35.20
CA THR A 558 -6.98 -26.82 -34.42
C THR A 558 -6.01 -27.99 -34.35
N ASP A 559 -4.70 -27.71 -34.41
CA ASP A 559 -3.65 -28.66 -34.00
C ASP A 559 -3.43 -28.69 -32.47
N ASP A 560 -3.99 -27.74 -31.73
CA ASP A 560 -3.89 -27.66 -30.27
C ASP A 560 -4.72 -28.75 -29.56
N PRO A 561 -4.21 -29.33 -28.45
CA PRO A 561 -4.87 -30.42 -27.73
C PRO A 561 -6.24 -30.04 -27.14
N ASP A 562 -6.50 -28.73 -26.96
CA ASP A 562 -7.71 -28.21 -26.30
C ASP A 562 -8.87 -27.93 -27.28
N GLY A 563 -8.64 -27.96 -28.60
CA GLY A 563 -9.70 -27.67 -29.58
C GLY A 563 -10.13 -26.19 -29.67
N LEU A 564 -9.35 -25.27 -29.12
CA LEU A 564 -9.66 -23.84 -28.99
C LEU A 564 -8.69 -22.97 -29.81
N HIS A 565 -9.21 -21.93 -30.44
CA HIS A 565 -8.45 -20.92 -31.19
C HIS A 565 -8.35 -19.62 -30.42
N ASP A 566 -7.26 -18.88 -30.61
CA ASP A 566 -7.14 -17.52 -30.10
C ASP A 566 -8.09 -16.58 -30.86
N PHE A 567 -8.95 -15.88 -30.13
CA PHE A 567 -9.93 -14.95 -30.70
C PHE A 567 -9.28 -13.86 -31.56
N ASP A 568 -8.12 -13.36 -31.11
CA ASP A 568 -7.36 -12.31 -31.80
C ASP A 568 -6.82 -12.75 -33.19
N GLN A 569 -6.80 -14.07 -33.47
CA GLN A 569 -6.32 -14.64 -34.73
C GLN A 569 -7.46 -15.00 -35.69
N LEU A 570 -8.72 -14.81 -35.29
CA LEU A 570 -9.89 -15.17 -36.10
C LEU A 570 -10.32 -13.98 -36.97
N ASP A 571 -10.54 -14.26 -38.26
CA ASP A 571 -11.18 -13.33 -39.18
C ASP A 571 -12.68 -13.17 -38.86
N LEU A 572 -13.27 -12.02 -39.18
CA LEU A 572 -14.69 -11.71 -38.98
C LEU A 572 -15.68 -12.84 -39.36
N PRO A 573 -15.53 -13.56 -40.49
CA PRO A 573 -16.44 -14.65 -40.84
C PRO A 573 -16.39 -15.81 -39.83
N ASN A 574 -15.22 -16.08 -39.27
CA ASN A 574 -14.99 -17.15 -38.29
C ASN A 574 -15.46 -16.76 -36.88
N VAL A 575 -15.67 -15.47 -36.63
CA VAL A 575 -16.21 -14.94 -35.36
C VAL A 575 -17.75 -14.94 -35.36
N CYS A 576 -18.38 -14.88 -36.53
CA CYS A 576 -19.85 -14.79 -36.67
C CYS A 576 -20.57 -16.15 -36.69
N GLU A 577 -19.85 -17.27 -36.86
CA GLU A 577 -20.39 -18.65 -36.91
C GLU A 577 -20.06 -19.49 -35.67
#